data_AF-L7W096-F1
#
_entry.id   AF-L7W096-F1
#
_cell.length_a   1.000
_cell.length_b   1.000
_cell.length_c   1.000
_cell.angle_alpha   90.00
_cell.angle_beta   90.00
_cell.angle_gamma   90.00
#
_symmetry.space_group_name_H-M   'P 1'
#
loop_
_entity.id
_entity.type
_entity.pdbx_description
1 polymer ?
#
loop_
_entity_poly.entity_id
_entity_poly.type
_entity_poly.pdbx_seq_one_letter_code
_entity_poly.pdbx_strand_id
1 'polypeptide(L)'
;MTTTYQNGTTTQNGAAEQPGELVRELYGGEIYEYYPLGKYIVRAPGVCGGRPTFKYTRLEPSVILAQLSFGRTVAEVVAAYQPSRVTVEGVYEAVKLANQAFMALHRTALPQPEEPELALP
;
A
#
# COMPACT_ATOMS: atom_id res chain seq x y z
N MET A 1 -21.26 -5.08 -34.44
CA MET A 1 -21.42 -6.06 -33.36
C MET A 1 -21.46 -5.27 -32.06
N THR A 2 -22.61 -5.27 -31.41
CA THR A 2 -22.95 -4.39 -30.30
C THR A 2 -22.81 -5.19 -29.02
N THR A 3 -21.86 -4.84 -28.15
CA THR A 3 -21.81 -5.38 -26.79
C THR A 3 -22.04 -4.23 -25.83
N THR A 4 -23.26 -4.14 -25.34
CA THR A 4 -23.68 -3.18 -24.31
C THR A 4 -23.20 -3.70 -22.96
N TYR A 5 -22.26 -3.00 -22.32
CA TYR A 5 -21.97 -3.20 -20.89
C TYR A 5 -22.71 -2.12 -20.10
N GLN A 6 -23.74 -2.55 -19.38
CA GLN A 6 -24.48 -1.74 -18.40
C GLN A 6 -23.82 -1.91 -17.02
N ASN A 7 -23.79 -0.79 -16.30
CA ASN A 7 -23.46 -0.59 -14.88
C ASN A 7 -21.98 -0.44 -14.50
N GLY A 8 -21.61 0.81 -14.25
CA GLY A 8 -20.42 1.20 -13.51
C GLY A 8 -19.92 2.56 -13.98
N THR A 9 -20.37 3.62 -13.31
CA THR A 9 -20.08 5.02 -13.57
C THR A 9 -18.58 5.26 -13.81
N THR A 10 -18.21 5.65 -15.03
CA THR A 10 -16.92 6.29 -15.29
C THR A 10 -16.94 7.66 -14.63
N THR A 11 -16.53 7.73 -13.37
CA THR A 11 -16.12 9.00 -12.78
C THR A 11 -14.65 9.21 -13.12
N GLN A 12 -14.40 9.79 -14.30
CA GLN A 12 -13.20 10.59 -14.48
C GLN A 12 -13.32 11.80 -13.54
N ASN A 13 -12.76 11.71 -12.35
CA ASN A 13 -12.40 12.85 -11.52
C ASN A 13 -11.21 12.42 -10.67
N GLY A 14 -10.19 13.28 -10.56
CA GLY A 14 -9.01 13.06 -9.72
C GLY A 14 -9.31 13.09 -8.23
N ALA A 15 -10.23 12.23 -7.78
CA ALA A 15 -10.51 11.97 -6.38
C ALA A 15 -9.43 11.03 -5.84
N ALA A 16 -8.78 11.43 -4.76
CA ALA A 16 -7.81 10.61 -4.07
C ALA A 16 -8.44 9.24 -3.74
N GLU A 17 -7.79 8.16 -4.19
CA GLU A 17 -8.15 6.77 -3.87
C GLU A 17 -8.28 6.63 -2.34
N GLN A 18 -9.48 6.34 -1.84
CA GLN A 18 -9.70 6.22 -0.40
C GLN A 18 -9.11 4.90 0.12
N PRO A 19 -8.33 4.92 1.22
CA PRO A 19 -7.78 3.70 1.80
C PRO A 19 -8.90 2.74 2.21
N GLY A 20 -8.82 1.50 1.75
CA GLY A 20 -9.69 0.40 2.22
C GLY A 20 -10.88 0.03 1.33
N GLU A 21 -11.20 0.79 0.29
CA GLU A 21 -12.19 0.38 -0.72
C GLU A 21 -11.54 -0.47 -1.81
N LEU A 22 -12.26 -1.47 -2.33
CA LEU A 22 -11.79 -2.29 -3.45
C LEU A 22 -11.89 -1.48 -4.74
N VAL A 23 -10.75 -1.16 -5.34
CA VAL A 23 -10.67 -0.58 -6.68
C VAL A 23 -10.56 -1.68 -7.72
N ARG A 24 -11.29 -1.54 -8.83
CA ARG A 24 -11.24 -2.42 -10.00
C ARG A 24 -11.02 -1.57 -11.24
N GLU A 25 -9.95 -1.83 -11.97
CA GLU A 25 -9.61 -1.10 -13.19
C GLU A 25 -8.98 -2.02 -14.23
N LEU A 26 -9.01 -1.62 -15.51
CA LEU A 26 -8.33 -2.36 -16.57
C LEU A 26 -6.86 -1.95 -16.62
N TYR A 27 -5.95 -2.91 -16.46
CA TYR A 27 -4.51 -2.68 -16.58
C TYR A 27 -3.84 -3.82 -17.35
N GLY A 28 -3.12 -3.49 -18.42
CA GLY A 28 -2.45 -4.49 -19.27
C GLY A 28 -3.41 -5.45 -19.98
N GLY A 29 -4.67 -5.08 -20.17
CA GLY A 29 -5.70 -5.92 -20.80
C GLY A 29 -6.48 -6.81 -19.83
N GLU A 30 -6.09 -6.84 -18.55
CA GLU A 30 -6.72 -7.66 -17.52
C GLU A 30 -7.38 -6.77 -16.45
N ILE A 31 -8.35 -7.33 -15.71
CA ILE A 31 -8.92 -6.65 -14.54
C ILE A 31 -7.89 -6.68 -13.41
N TYR A 32 -7.52 -5.50 -12.92
CA TYR A 32 -6.66 -5.32 -11.77
C TYR A 32 -7.48 -4.88 -10.56
N GLU A 33 -7.48 -5.72 -9.52
CA GLU A 33 -8.21 -5.50 -8.28
C GLU A 33 -7.25 -5.24 -7.12
N TYR A 34 -7.46 -4.15 -6.40
CA TYR A 34 -6.61 -3.79 -5.26
C TYR A 34 -7.31 -2.91 -4.24
N TYR A 35 -6.81 -2.97 -3.01
CA TYR A 35 -7.11 -2.03 -1.95
C TYR A 35 -5.97 -1.00 -1.86
N PRO A 36 -6.22 0.29 -2.06
CA PRO A 36 -5.22 1.33 -1.88
C PRO A 36 -4.73 1.36 -0.42
N LEU A 37 -3.40 1.37 -0.23
CA LEU A 37 -2.77 1.71 1.06
C LEU A 37 -2.18 3.12 1.01
N GLY A 38 -1.86 3.58 -0.19
CA GLY A 38 -1.49 4.92 -0.57
C GLY A 38 -1.64 5.07 -2.09
N LYS A 39 -0.99 6.07 -2.67
CA LYS A 39 -1.01 6.34 -4.12
C LYS A 39 -0.19 5.32 -4.91
N TYR A 40 0.93 4.88 -4.35
CA TYR A 40 1.91 4.01 -5.00
C TYR A 40 1.95 2.61 -4.39
N ILE A 41 1.47 2.43 -3.15
CA ILE A 41 1.42 1.14 -2.47
C ILE A 41 -0.02 0.66 -2.35
N VAL A 42 -0.25 -0.57 -2.77
CA VAL A 42 -1.57 -1.19 -2.77
C VAL A 42 -1.49 -2.61 -2.25
N ARG A 43 -2.63 -3.15 -1.80
CA ARG A 43 -2.80 -4.56 -1.51
C ARG A 43 -3.70 -5.18 -2.58
N ALA A 44 -3.13 -5.95 -3.50
CA ALA A 44 -3.87 -6.64 -4.54
C ALA A 44 -4.03 -8.13 -4.18
N PRO A 45 -5.24 -8.64 -3.87
CA PRO A 45 -5.43 -10.03 -3.43
C PRO A 45 -4.86 -11.07 -4.41
N GLY A 46 -4.96 -10.83 -5.72
CA GLY A 46 -4.40 -11.69 -6.77
C GLY A 46 -2.88 -11.57 -6.98
N VAL A 47 -2.19 -10.70 -6.25
CA VAL A 47 -0.75 -10.44 -6.41
C VAL A 47 -0.01 -10.74 -5.11
N CYS A 48 1.11 -11.45 -5.20
CA CYS A 48 1.97 -11.79 -4.05
C CYS A 48 1.21 -12.35 -2.82
N GLY A 49 0.14 -13.11 -3.03
CA GLY A 49 -0.67 -13.66 -1.94
C GLY A 49 -1.42 -12.61 -1.11
N GLY A 50 -1.71 -11.44 -1.69
CA GLY A 50 -2.39 -10.34 -1.01
C GLY A 50 -1.49 -9.55 -0.05
N ARG A 51 -0.17 -9.64 -0.18
CA ARG A 51 0.77 -8.74 0.50
C ARG A 51 0.84 -7.38 -0.21
N PRO A 52 1.24 -6.30 0.49
CA PRO A 52 1.45 -5.00 -0.14
C PRO A 52 2.46 -5.06 -1.28
N THR A 53 2.17 -4.36 -2.36
CA THR A 53 3.05 -4.20 -3.53
C THR A 53 3.08 -2.75 -3.98
N PHE A 54 4.15 -2.34 -4.67
CA PHE A 54 4.07 -1.14 -5.51
C PHE A 54 3.01 -1.38 -6.59
N LYS A 55 2.09 -0.42 -6.78
CA LYS A 55 0.98 -0.49 -7.73
C LYS A 55 1.51 -0.88 -9.10
N TYR A 56 0.84 -1.84 -9.73
CA TYR A 56 1.23 -2.42 -11.03
C TYR A 56 2.55 -3.18 -11.06
N THR A 57 3.04 -3.63 -9.92
CA THR A 57 4.24 -4.48 -9.83
C THR A 57 3.98 -5.72 -8.99
N ARG A 58 4.89 -6.69 -9.04
CA ARG A 58 4.99 -7.79 -8.05
C ARG A 58 6.09 -7.54 -7.02
N LEU A 59 6.47 -6.28 -6.82
CA LEU A 59 7.54 -5.91 -5.89
C LEU A 59 6.94 -5.47 -4.56
N GLU A 60 7.33 -6.14 -3.48
CA GLU A 60 6.88 -5.81 -2.13
C GLU A 60 7.69 -4.64 -1.55
N PRO A 61 7.07 -3.71 -0.81
CA PRO A 61 7.77 -2.63 -0.11
C PRO A 61 8.87 -3.13 0.82
N SER A 62 8.70 -4.31 1.43
CA SER A 62 9.69 -4.94 2.32
C SER A 62 11.05 -5.14 1.64
N VAL A 63 11.07 -5.49 0.34
CA VAL A 63 12.30 -5.68 -0.43
C VAL A 63 13.05 -4.35 -0.56
N ILE A 64 12.33 -3.27 -0.88
CA ILE A 64 12.89 -1.92 -1.00
C ILE A 64 13.38 -1.39 0.35
N LEU A 65 12.56 -1.54 1.39
CA LEU A 65 12.91 -1.11 2.75
C LEU A 65 14.15 -1.84 3.27
N ALA A 66 14.32 -3.13 2.93
CA ALA A 66 15.53 -3.87 3.26
C ALA A 66 16.78 -3.27 2.59
N GLN A 67 16.69 -2.89 1.31
CA GLN A 67 17.80 -2.22 0.63
C GLN A 67 18.18 -0.90 1.31
N LEU A 68 17.18 -0.10 1.70
CA LEU A 68 17.42 1.14 2.45
C LEU A 68 18.05 0.86 3.82
N SER A 69 17.63 -0.20 4.51
CA SER A 69 18.24 -0.59 5.80
C SER A 69 19.71 -1.02 5.68
N PHE A 70 20.13 -1.46 4.50
CA PHE A 70 21.54 -1.75 4.18
C PHE A 70 22.34 -0.49 3.78
N GLY A 71 21.75 0.69 3.90
CA GLY A 71 22.41 1.98 3.61
C GLY A 71 22.37 2.40 2.15
N ARG A 72 21.64 1.69 1.28
CA ARG A 72 21.44 2.16 -0.10
C ARG A 72 20.57 3.40 -0.12
N THR A 73 20.89 4.32 -1.01
CA THR A 73 20.09 5.52 -1.25
C THR A 73 18.83 5.19 -2.05
N VAL A 74 17.81 6.04 -1.93
CA VAL A 74 16.56 5.90 -2.71
C VAL A 74 16.84 5.92 -4.22
N ALA A 75 17.77 6.77 -4.67
CA ALA A 75 18.13 6.86 -6.09
C ALA A 75 18.77 5.56 -6.60
N GLU A 76 19.72 4.99 -5.87
CA GLU A 76 20.35 3.71 -6.22
C GLU A 76 19.33 2.57 -6.27
N VAL A 77 18.41 2.54 -5.31
CA VAL A 77 17.37 1.53 -5.26
C VAL A 77 16.44 1.65 -6.46
N VAL A 78 15.91 2.84 -6.75
CA VAL A 78 15.03 3.04 -7.93
C VAL A 78 15.75 2.66 -9.23
N ALA A 79 17.02 3.02 -9.38
CA ALA A 79 17.82 2.64 -10.54
C ALA A 79 17.98 1.11 -10.67
N ALA A 80 18.22 0.40 -9.56
CA ALA A 80 18.41 -1.06 -9.56
C ALA A 80 17.16 -1.86 -9.94
N TYR A 81 15.96 -1.27 -9.82
CA TYR A 81 14.70 -1.93 -10.18
C TYR A 81 14.14 -1.48 -11.53
N GLN A 82 14.89 -0.74 -12.35
CA GLN A 82 14.45 -0.48 -13.73
C GLN A 82 14.37 -1.79 -14.54
N PRO A 83 13.37 -1.96 -15.44
CA PRO A 83 12.36 -0.98 -15.87
C PRO A 83 11.03 -1.03 -15.07
N SER A 84 11.03 -1.45 -13.80
CA SER A 84 9.80 -1.47 -12.99
C SER A 84 9.18 -0.07 -12.80
N ARG A 85 7.93 -0.04 -12.36
CA ARG A 85 7.17 1.19 -12.06
C ARG A 85 7.47 1.78 -10.67
N VAL A 86 8.52 1.33 -10.00
CA VAL A 86 8.92 1.91 -8.71
C VAL A 86 9.49 3.30 -8.95
N THR A 87 8.92 4.30 -8.30
CA THR A 87 9.39 5.70 -8.37
C THR A 87 9.96 6.13 -7.02
N VAL A 88 10.73 7.23 -7.02
CA VAL A 88 11.27 7.85 -5.80
C VAL A 88 10.14 8.17 -4.81
N GLU A 89 9.03 8.72 -5.29
CA GLU A 89 7.85 9.03 -4.48
C GLU A 89 7.21 7.78 -3.90
N GLY A 90 7.16 6.70 -4.68
CA GLY A 90 6.67 5.41 -4.20
C GLY A 90 7.53 4.85 -3.08
N VAL A 91 8.86 4.97 -3.18
CA VAL A 91 9.78 4.55 -2.13
C VAL A 91 9.56 5.37 -0.85
N TYR A 92 9.42 6.69 -0.96
CA TYR A 92 9.12 7.53 0.20
C TYR A 92 7.74 7.23 0.81
N GLU A 93 6.74 6.90 -0.01
CA GLU A 93 5.44 6.45 0.50
C GLU A 93 5.57 5.13 1.28
N ALA A 94 6.36 4.18 0.78
CA ALA A 94 6.65 2.94 1.51
C ALA A 94 7.31 3.21 2.88
N VAL A 95 8.28 4.13 2.93
CA VAL A 95 8.93 4.55 4.19
C VAL A 95 7.92 5.17 5.16
N LYS A 96 7.05 6.07 4.65
CA LYS A 96 5.98 6.69 5.46
C LYS A 96 5.03 5.64 6.03
N LEU A 97 4.55 4.71 5.21
CA LEU A 97 3.64 3.64 5.64
C LEU A 97 4.31 2.71 6.64
N ALA A 98 5.60 2.38 6.45
CA ALA A 98 6.36 1.57 7.39
C ALA A 98 6.48 2.24 8.77
N ASN A 99 6.76 3.55 8.82
CA ASN A 99 6.80 4.31 10.06
C ASN A 99 5.42 4.31 10.77
N GLN A 100 4.34 4.52 10.02
CA GLN A 100 2.98 4.46 10.57
C GLN A 100 2.65 3.09 11.14
N ALA A 101 2.98 2.01 10.43
CA ALA A 101 2.79 0.64 10.91
C ALA A 101 3.60 0.34 12.18
N PHE A 102 4.85 0.80 12.25
CA PHE A 102 5.70 0.64 13.43
C PHE A 102 5.13 1.38 14.65
N MET A 103 4.63 2.61 14.48
CA MET A 103 3.97 3.36 15.55
C MET A 103 2.63 2.73 15.99
N ALA A 104 1.87 2.16 15.05
CA ALA A 104 0.64 1.45 15.37
C ALA A 104 0.92 0.18 16.21
N LEU A 105 1.96 -0.57 15.84
CA LEU A 105 2.42 -1.75 16.60
C LEU A 105 2.81 -1.38 18.03
N HIS A 106 3.57 -0.30 18.21
CA HIS A 106 3.94 0.19 19.54
C HIS A 106 2.71 0.49 20.41
N ARG A 107 1.68 1.13 19.83
CA ARG A 107 0.43 1.46 20.55
C ARG A 107 -0.33 0.21 21.01
N THR A 108 -0.39 -0.82 20.18
CA THR A 108 -1.11 -2.06 20.52
C THR A 108 -0.34 -2.94 21.50
N ALA A 109 0.98 -2.75 21.64
CA ALA A 109 1.82 -3.54 22.52
C ALA A 109 1.86 -3.02 23.98
N LEU A 110 1.33 -1.83 24.27
CA LEU A 110 1.30 -1.30 25.63
C LEU A 110 0.16 -1.95 26.44
N PRO A 111 0.45 -2.52 27.63
CA PRO A 111 -0.61 -2.89 28.55
C PRO A 111 -1.40 -1.63 28.91
N GLN A 112 -2.73 -1.70 28.81
CA GLN A 112 -3.58 -0.63 29.30
C GLN A 112 -3.33 -0.50 30.81
N PRO A 113 -3.20 0.72 31.36
CA PRO A 113 -3.14 0.85 32.81
C PRO A 113 -4.40 0.20 33.39
N GLU A 114 -4.22 -0.78 34.28
CA GLU A 114 -5.31 -1.33 35.08
C GLU A 114 -5.99 -0.14 35.76
N GLU A 115 -7.28 0.09 35.48
CA GLU A 115 -8.04 1.12 36.19
C GLU A 115 -7.85 0.88 37.69
N PRO A 116 -7.48 1.90 38.49
CA PRO A 116 -7.34 1.70 39.92
C PRO A 116 -8.72 1.26 40.43
N GLU A 117 -8.80 -0.01 40.84
CA GLU A 117 -9.97 -0.58 41.51
C GLU A 117 -10.29 0.38 42.65
N LEU A 118 -11.42 1.08 42.50
CA LEU A 118 -11.88 2.07 43.46
C LEU A 118 -12.02 1.36 44.78
N ALA A 119 -11.01 1.50 45.65
CA ALA A 119 -11.04 1.06 47.02
C ALA A 119 -12.12 1.90 47.72
N LEU A 120 -13.36 1.44 47.60
CA LEU A 120 -14.48 1.93 48.37
C LEU A 120 -14.26 1.50 49.83
N PRO A 121 -14.28 2.43 50.79
CA PRO A 121 -14.28 2.10 52.21
C PRO A 121 -15.58 1.40 52.64
#